data_AF-A0A7V5PHN9-F1
#
_entry.id   AF-A0A7V5PHN9-F1
#
_cell.length_a   1.000
_cell.length_b   1.000
_cell.length_c   1.000
_cell.angle_alpha   90.00
_cell.angle_beta   90.00
_cell.angle_gamma   90.00
#
_symmetry.space_group_name_H-M   'P 1'
#
loop_
_entity.id
_entity.type
_entity.pdbx_description
1 polymer ?
#
loop_
_entity_poly.entity_id
_entity_poly.type
_entity_poly.pdbx_seq_one_letter_code
_entity_poly.pdbx_strand_id
1 'polypeptide(L)'
;MKMHHGEKTSRAACPRSVFLSLLCLLLGLLSLTTAQAAVNATTSGSASLTGSGTVSIRWQITIPISQPGITVNGINGVIAIPNGPVLGNLPNIGPVTATPTGNLSVANMQERVRIPQSMVVRALDLGASILEIRRDFVDSYLQQQQTGIVTVPIASNTISALTINRLELRFADDSRSTVVPEGSRLTARADIHYSGKGVLQGVWEVASPPSTLGDPVFQQVKLVRLPLLGGQKTTLTMPDLPTRISGLHLVRFRITRPEGLVETPVIRYFVTRSDTRLRPPIRILSPAPLSQLGPDTHFGWQPVQGARGYQLEFFEARNTPWGGNLRLEEINARRLLEGGAPLRRTAGVMLPGNLTAVTLSALTRNHLQPGRRYLWRVIAFDEQGRRMAESTLQPIRVP
;
A
#
# COMPACT_ATOMS: atom_id res chain seq x y z
N MET A 1 -116.02 -2.16 -36.19
CA MET A 1 -116.14 -3.18 -37.26
C MET A 1 -115.32 -2.65 -38.44
N LYS A 2 -114.14 -3.09 -38.86
CA LYS A 2 -113.39 -4.37 -38.91
C LYS A 2 -111.90 -4.05 -38.66
N MET A 3 -111.27 -4.72 -37.70
CA MET A 3 -110.26 -5.80 -37.85
C MET A 3 -108.84 -5.40 -38.29
N HIS A 4 -107.92 -5.65 -37.36
CA HIS A 4 -106.45 -5.67 -37.43
C HIS A 4 -105.89 -6.86 -38.23
N HIS A 5 -104.87 -6.59 -39.04
CA HIS A 5 -103.69 -7.41 -39.36
C HIS A 5 -102.73 -6.45 -40.08
N GLY A 6 -101.44 -6.26 -39.79
CA GLY A 6 -100.46 -7.16 -39.18
C GLY A 6 -99.43 -7.52 -40.25
N GLU A 7 -98.45 -6.63 -40.54
CA GLU A 7 -97.34 -6.98 -41.44
C GLU A 7 -96.02 -6.30 -41.00
N LYS A 8 -95.07 -7.14 -40.57
CA LYS A 8 -93.68 -6.79 -40.27
C LYS A 8 -92.87 -6.83 -41.56
N THR A 9 -92.17 -5.76 -41.91
CA THR A 9 -91.11 -5.78 -42.93
C THR A 9 -89.78 -5.29 -42.34
N SER A 10 -88.87 -6.24 -42.19
CA SER A 10 -87.45 -6.06 -41.87
C SER A 10 -86.74 -5.46 -43.08
N ARG A 11 -86.20 -4.24 -42.96
CA ARG A 11 -85.32 -3.64 -43.97
C ARG A 11 -83.89 -4.09 -43.73
N ALA A 12 -83.40 -4.90 -44.67
CA ALA A 12 -82.02 -5.36 -44.77
C ALA A 12 -81.05 -4.17 -44.93
N ALA A 13 -79.95 -4.22 -44.18
CA ALA A 13 -78.86 -3.28 -44.24
C ALA A 13 -78.13 -3.35 -45.59
N CYS A 14 -77.80 -2.18 -46.11
CA CYS A 14 -77.10 -1.94 -47.37
C CYS A 14 -75.61 -2.40 -47.29
N PRO A 15 -75.06 -3.17 -48.26
CA PRO A 15 -73.71 -3.73 -48.20
C PRO A 15 -72.58 -2.77 -48.62
N ARG A 16 -72.86 -1.47 -48.85
CA ARG A 16 -71.86 -0.50 -49.32
C ARG A 16 -70.83 -0.10 -48.25
N SER A 17 -71.18 -0.18 -46.96
CA SER A 17 -70.26 0.15 -45.87
C SER A 17 -69.22 -0.94 -45.62
N VAL A 18 -69.58 -2.21 -45.85
CA VAL A 18 -68.68 -3.35 -45.57
C VAL A 18 -67.56 -3.41 -46.61
N PHE A 19 -67.84 -3.07 -47.87
CA PHE A 19 -66.83 -3.10 -48.94
C PHE A 19 -65.76 -2.00 -48.77
N LEU A 20 -66.14 -0.81 -48.28
CA LEU A 20 -65.20 0.28 -48.02
C LEU A 20 -64.35 0.02 -46.77
N SER A 21 -64.95 -0.56 -45.72
CA SER A 21 -64.23 -0.99 -44.52
C SER A 21 -63.27 -2.14 -44.80
N LEU A 22 -63.63 -3.09 -45.67
CA LEU A 22 -62.74 -4.20 -46.06
C LEU A 22 -61.58 -3.70 -46.92
N LEU A 23 -61.80 -2.73 -47.81
CA LEU A 23 -60.75 -2.12 -48.63
C LEU A 23 -59.77 -1.29 -47.78
N CYS A 24 -60.25 -0.54 -46.79
CA CYS A 24 -59.39 0.16 -45.83
C CYS A 24 -58.63 -0.79 -44.88
N LEU A 25 -59.22 -1.94 -44.52
CA LEU A 25 -58.52 -2.98 -43.76
C LEU A 25 -57.44 -3.68 -44.61
N LEU A 26 -57.72 -3.92 -45.91
CA LEU A 26 -56.78 -4.53 -46.85
C LEU A 26 -55.63 -3.59 -47.23
N LEU A 27 -55.89 -2.28 -47.30
CA LEU A 27 -54.87 -1.23 -47.51
C LEU A 27 -54.05 -0.96 -46.23
N GLY A 28 -54.63 -1.13 -45.04
CA GLY A 28 -53.91 -1.05 -43.77
C GLY A 28 -52.99 -2.26 -43.49
N LEU A 29 -53.27 -3.41 -44.12
CA LEU A 29 -52.47 -4.64 -44.03
C LEU A 29 -51.32 -4.70 -45.05
N LEU A 30 -51.23 -3.74 -45.97
CA LEU A 30 -50.09 -3.53 -46.88
C LEU A 30 -49.12 -2.49 -46.32
N SER A 31 -48.79 -2.58 -45.03
CA SER A 31 -47.58 -1.97 -44.52
C SER A 31 -46.39 -2.75 -45.10
N LEU A 32 -45.87 -2.28 -46.23
CA LEU A 32 -44.59 -2.72 -46.79
C LEU A 32 -43.55 -2.59 -45.69
N THR A 33 -43.15 -3.71 -45.08
CA THR A 33 -41.93 -3.75 -44.28
C THR A 33 -40.79 -3.54 -45.24
N THR A 34 -40.32 -2.30 -45.39
CA THR A 34 -39.06 -2.03 -46.08
C THR A 34 -37.99 -2.76 -45.29
N ALA A 35 -37.39 -3.79 -45.87
CA ALA A 35 -36.22 -4.40 -45.27
C ALA A 35 -35.15 -3.30 -45.17
N GLN A 36 -34.75 -2.97 -43.95
CA GLN A 36 -33.71 -1.98 -43.67
C GLN A 36 -32.37 -2.70 -43.51
N ALA A 37 -31.28 -2.00 -43.80
CA ALA A 37 -29.97 -2.50 -43.44
C ALA A 37 -29.86 -2.64 -41.91
N ALA A 38 -29.20 -3.69 -41.44
CA ALA A 38 -28.99 -3.97 -40.02
C ALA A 38 -27.51 -3.83 -39.68
N VAL A 39 -27.19 -3.26 -38.52
CA VAL A 39 -25.82 -3.11 -38.02
C VAL A 39 -25.68 -3.88 -36.72
N ASN A 40 -24.81 -4.88 -36.74
CA ASN A 40 -24.38 -5.60 -35.53
C ASN A 40 -22.99 -5.14 -35.13
N ALA A 41 -22.77 -4.99 -33.83
CA ALA A 41 -21.50 -4.51 -33.29
C ALA A 41 -21.02 -5.41 -32.18
N THR A 42 -19.71 -5.69 -32.16
CA THR A 42 -19.05 -6.38 -31.06
C THR A 42 -17.80 -5.63 -30.66
N THR A 43 -17.57 -5.49 -29.35
CA THR A 43 -16.39 -4.82 -28.79
C THR A 43 -15.47 -5.81 -28.10
N SER A 44 -14.18 -5.53 -28.14
CA SER A 44 -13.18 -6.12 -27.25
C SER A 44 -12.30 -5.03 -26.64
N GLY A 45 -12.09 -5.11 -25.32
CA GLY A 45 -11.37 -4.12 -24.53
C GLY A 45 -12.29 -3.22 -23.69
N SER A 46 -11.68 -2.28 -22.97
CA SER A 46 -12.35 -1.43 -21.97
C SER A 46 -11.65 -0.08 -21.82
N ALA A 47 -12.38 0.96 -21.39
CA ALA A 47 -11.80 2.26 -21.10
C ALA A 47 -11.12 2.27 -19.71
N SER A 48 -9.93 2.86 -19.56
CA SER A 48 -9.14 2.80 -18.31
C SER A 48 -9.08 4.12 -17.55
N LEU A 49 -9.11 4.04 -16.23
CA LEU A 49 -8.90 5.14 -15.28
C LEU A 49 -7.43 5.53 -15.08
N THR A 50 -6.49 4.66 -15.43
CA THR A 50 -5.05 4.83 -15.17
C THR A 50 -4.23 5.18 -16.41
N GLY A 51 -4.90 5.42 -17.55
CA GLY A 51 -4.27 5.81 -18.81
C GLY A 51 -5.25 5.79 -19.99
N SER A 52 -4.79 6.13 -21.20
CA SER A 52 -5.63 6.01 -22.40
C SER A 52 -5.83 4.54 -22.77
N GLY A 53 -7.07 4.07 -22.84
CA GLY A 53 -7.40 2.73 -23.33
C GLY A 53 -7.62 2.71 -24.84
N THR A 54 -7.38 1.56 -25.48
CA THR A 54 -7.77 1.33 -26.88
C THR A 54 -8.78 0.18 -26.93
N VAL A 55 -9.93 0.42 -27.55
CA VAL A 55 -10.99 -0.57 -27.76
C VAL A 55 -11.00 -0.96 -29.24
N SER A 56 -11.12 -2.26 -29.51
CA SER A 56 -11.34 -2.75 -30.88
C SER A 56 -12.80 -3.08 -31.07
N ILE A 57 -13.40 -2.57 -32.14
CA ILE A 57 -14.81 -2.78 -32.49
C ILE A 57 -14.87 -3.49 -33.83
N ARG A 58 -15.70 -4.51 -33.92
CA ARG A 58 -16.08 -5.14 -35.18
C ARG A 58 -17.52 -4.79 -35.48
N TRP A 59 -17.71 -4.11 -36.60
CA TRP A 59 -19.01 -3.78 -37.17
C TRP A 59 -19.34 -4.75 -38.30
N GLN A 60 -20.55 -5.31 -38.28
CA GLN A 60 -21.10 -6.12 -39.34
C GLN A 60 -22.37 -5.45 -39.84
N ILE A 61 -22.32 -4.96 -41.08
CA ILE A 61 -23.43 -4.28 -41.73
C ILE A 61 -24.04 -5.26 -42.73
N THR A 62 -25.34 -5.49 -42.61
CA THR A 62 -26.12 -6.40 -43.45
C THR A 62 -27.10 -5.59 -44.27
N ILE A 63 -26.98 -5.66 -45.59
CA ILE A 63 -27.84 -4.94 -46.52
C ILE A 63 -28.80 -5.98 -47.13
N PRO A 64 -30.12 -5.73 -47.15
CA PRO A 64 -31.14 -6.72 -47.51
C PRO A 64 -31.29 -6.95 -49.01
N ILE A 65 -30.17 -6.96 -49.73
CA ILE A 65 -30.06 -7.25 -51.16
C ILE A 65 -28.72 -7.95 -51.41
N SER A 66 -28.66 -8.78 -52.44
CA SER A 66 -27.42 -9.42 -52.88
C SER A 66 -26.92 -8.74 -54.14
N GLN A 67 -25.99 -7.80 -53.98
CA GLN A 67 -25.42 -7.06 -55.11
C GLN A 67 -23.92 -6.82 -54.92
N PRO A 68 -23.09 -7.15 -55.93
CA PRO A 68 -21.66 -6.88 -55.90
C PRO A 68 -21.36 -5.37 -55.99
N GLY A 69 -20.24 -4.96 -55.40
CA GLY A 69 -19.73 -3.60 -55.53
C GLY A 69 -20.38 -2.55 -54.62
N ILE A 70 -21.29 -2.93 -53.72
CA ILE A 70 -21.79 -2.01 -52.70
C ILE A 70 -20.64 -1.67 -51.75
N THR A 71 -20.45 -0.38 -51.48
CA THR A 71 -19.49 0.11 -50.49
C THR A 71 -20.22 0.67 -49.29
N VAL A 72 -19.66 0.48 -48.09
CA VAL A 72 -20.18 1.01 -46.83
C VAL A 72 -19.16 1.94 -46.21
N ASN A 73 -19.63 3.11 -45.77
CA ASN A 73 -18.85 4.11 -45.05
C ASN A 73 -19.40 4.27 -43.63
N GLY A 74 -18.52 4.34 -42.64
CA GLY A 74 -18.86 4.72 -41.27
C GLY A 74 -18.58 6.21 -41.05
N ILE A 75 -19.61 6.97 -40.72
CA ILE A 75 -19.60 8.42 -40.51
C ILE A 75 -20.11 8.79 -39.11
N ASN A 76 -19.97 10.06 -38.74
CA ASN A 76 -20.52 10.64 -37.49
C ASN A 76 -20.25 9.83 -36.22
N GLY A 77 -19.06 9.23 -36.10
CA GLY A 77 -18.73 8.43 -34.93
C GLY A 77 -18.61 9.30 -33.68
N VAL A 78 -19.16 8.85 -32.56
CA VAL A 78 -19.08 9.57 -31.27
C VAL A 78 -18.85 8.61 -30.11
N ILE A 79 -18.22 9.13 -29.05
CA ILE A 79 -18.16 8.53 -27.72
C ILE A 79 -19.10 9.32 -26.82
N ALA A 80 -20.04 8.65 -26.16
CA ALA A 80 -21.05 9.29 -25.31
C ALA A 80 -21.32 8.50 -24.03
N ILE A 81 -22.04 9.11 -23.10
CA ILE A 81 -22.70 8.41 -21.98
C ILE A 81 -24.06 7.90 -22.48
N PRO A 82 -24.49 6.67 -22.11
CA PRO A 82 -25.84 6.19 -22.43
C PRO A 82 -26.90 7.18 -21.96
N ASN A 83 -27.80 7.59 -22.86
CA ASN A 83 -28.82 8.61 -22.59
C ASN A 83 -28.26 9.95 -22.04
N GLY A 84 -26.97 10.21 -22.24
CA GLY A 84 -26.27 11.37 -21.69
C GLY A 84 -25.49 12.15 -22.75
N PRO A 85 -24.60 13.06 -22.32
CA PRO A 85 -23.87 13.94 -23.23
C PRO A 85 -22.82 13.19 -24.06
N VAL A 86 -22.52 13.75 -25.23
CA VAL A 86 -21.39 13.33 -26.07
C VAL A 86 -20.08 13.83 -25.44
N LEU A 87 -19.10 12.94 -25.32
CA LEU A 87 -17.79 13.20 -24.74
C LEU A 87 -16.74 13.51 -25.80
N GLY A 88 -16.89 12.99 -27.02
CA GLY A 88 -15.99 13.26 -28.13
C GLY A 88 -16.45 12.66 -29.47
N ASN A 89 -15.82 13.12 -30.55
CA ASN A 89 -16.07 12.66 -31.92
C ASN A 89 -14.96 11.71 -32.39
N LEU A 90 -15.30 10.81 -33.30
CA LEU A 90 -14.42 9.83 -33.92
C LEU A 90 -14.31 10.12 -35.42
N PRO A 91 -13.15 9.81 -36.04
CA PRO A 91 -12.99 9.95 -37.48
C PRO A 91 -13.91 9.00 -38.26
N ASN A 92 -14.12 9.30 -39.53
CA ASN A 92 -14.82 8.42 -40.46
C ASN A 92 -13.97 7.18 -40.79
N ILE A 93 -14.62 6.07 -41.11
CA ILE A 93 -13.98 4.79 -41.46
C ILE A 93 -14.57 4.24 -42.78
N GLY A 94 -13.76 3.51 -43.56
CA GLY A 94 -14.16 2.99 -44.87
C GLY A 94 -13.59 3.83 -46.04
N PRO A 95 -14.06 3.59 -47.29
CA PRO A 95 -15.09 2.62 -47.67
C PRO A 95 -14.65 1.16 -47.55
N VAL A 96 -15.60 0.26 -47.26
CA VAL A 96 -15.40 -1.19 -47.33
C VAL A 96 -16.43 -1.80 -48.29
N THR A 97 -15.98 -2.63 -49.22
CA THR A 97 -16.86 -3.34 -50.16
C THR A 97 -17.57 -4.48 -49.44
N ALA A 98 -18.90 -4.52 -49.57
CA ALA A 98 -19.73 -5.61 -49.05
C ALA A 98 -19.63 -6.85 -49.94
N THR A 99 -19.64 -8.03 -49.33
CA THR A 99 -19.61 -9.32 -50.03
C THR A 99 -21.03 -9.89 -50.12
N PRO A 100 -21.53 -10.23 -51.33
CA PRO A 100 -22.79 -10.94 -51.48
C PRO A 100 -22.77 -12.28 -50.74
N THR A 101 -23.79 -12.53 -49.91
CA THR A 101 -23.96 -13.73 -49.09
C THR A 101 -25.43 -14.13 -49.08
N GLY A 102 -25.81 -15.11 -49.91
CA GLY A 102 -27.22 -15.47 -50.11
C GLY A 102 -28.01 -14.29 -50.71
N ASN A 103 -29.11 -13.92 -50.06
CA ASN A 103 -29.97 -12.79 -50.47
C ASN A 103 -29.53 -11.43 -49.87
N LEU A 104 -28.35 -11.38 -49.24
CA LEU A 104 -27.85 -10.22 -48.50
C LEU A 104 -26.46 -9.82 -49.00
N SER A 105 -26.04 -8.60 -48.70
CA SER A 105 -24.66 -8.13 -48.86
C SER A 105 -24.13 -7.75 -47.48
N VAL A 106 -22.97 -8.30 -47.11
CA VAL A 106 -22.40 -8.14 -45.77
C VAL A 106 -21.06 -7.41 -45.83
N ALA A 107 -20.94 -6.30 -45.12
CA ALA A 107 -19.68 -5.57 -44.92
C ALA A 107 -19.17 -5.77 -43.49
N ASN A 108 -17.89 -6.11 -43.34
CA ASN A 108 -17.23 -6.25 -42.05
C ASN A 108 -16.16 -5.18 -41.89
N MET A 109 -16.28 -4.34 -40.87
CA MET A 109 -15.33 -3.25 -40.59
C MET A 109 -14.71 -3.45 -39.21
N GLN A 110 -13.41 -3.16 -39.10
CA GLN A 110 -12.72 -3.13 -37.81
C GLN A 110 -12.30 -1.70 -37.49
N GLU A 111 -12.61 -1.25 -36.28
CA GLU A 111 -12.30 0.08 -35.80
C GLU A 111 -11.51 0.00 -34.50
N ARG A 112 -10.43 0.78 -34.39
CA ARG A 112 -9.68 0.94 -33.13
C ARG A 112 -9.92 2.33 -32.57
N VAL A 113 -10.59 2.39 -31.43
CA VAL A 113 -10.95 3.65 -30.77
C VAL A 113 -10.05 3.87 -29.57
N ARG A 114 -9.32 4.98 -29.55
CA ARG A 114 -8.57 5.43 -28.38
C ARG A 114 -9.48 6.27 -27.48
N ILE A 115 -9.60 5.90 -26.22
CA ILE A 115 -10.40 6.60 -25.21
C ILE A 115 -9.42 7.29 -24.24
N PRO A 116 -9.31 8.63 -24.28
CA PRO A 116 -8.49 9.39 -23.35
C PRO A 116 -8.98 9.27 -21.90
N GLN A 117 -8.06 9.29 -20.95
CA GLN A 117 -8.36 9.24 -19.51
C GLN A 117 -9.29 10.37 -19.06
N SER A 118 -9.15 11.57 -19.64
CA SER A 118 -10.00 12.73 -19.34
C SER A 118 -11.49 12.49 -19.64
N MET A 119 -11.82 11.74 -20.69
CA MET A 119 -13.20 11.36 -21.01
C MET A 119 -13.74 10.34 -20.00
N VAL A 120 -12.89 9.42 -19.54
CA VAL A 120 -13.25 8.42 -18.52
C VAL A 120 -13.53 9.08 -17.17
N VAL A 121 -12.68 10.00 -16.73
CA VAL A 121 -12.87 10.78 -15.50
C VAL A 121 -14.17 11.59 -15.59
N ARG A 122 -14.38 12.33 -16.68
CA ARG A 122 -15.60 13.11 -16.89
C ARG A 122 -16.87 12.25 -16.89
N ALA A 123 -16.82 11.05 -17.46
CA ALA A 123 -17.96 10.12 -17.45
C ALA A 123 -18.29 9.64 -16.03
N LEU A 124 -17.26 9.33 -15.23
CA LEU A 124 -17.44 8.92 -13.83
C LEU A 124 -17.94 10.04 -12.93
N ASP A 125 -17.47 11.27 -13.14
CA ASP A 125 -17.98 12.46 -12.42
C ASP A 125 -19.47 12.70 -12.69
N LEU A 126 -19.96 12.29 -13.87
CA LEU A 126 -21.36 12.32 -14.26
C LEU A 126 -22.13 11.05 -13.86
N GLY A 127 -21.53 10.15 -13.08
CA GLY A 127 -22.16 8.95 -12.55
C GLY A 127 -22.26 7.77 -13.53
N ALA A 128 -21.58 7.83 -14.68
CA ALA A 128 -21.63 6.76 -15.68
C ALA A 128 -20.57 5.68 -15.41
N SER A 129 -20.97 4.41 -15.50
CA SER A 129 -20.09 3.23 -15.39
C SER A 129 -19.77 2.56 -16.73
N ILE A 130 -20.44 3.01 -17.80
CA ILE A 130 -20.30 2.52 -19.17
C ILE A 130 -20.27 3.71 -20.13
N LEU A 131 -19.55 3.54 -21.24
CA LEU A 131 -19.56 4.45 -22.38
C LEU A 131 -20.30 3.77 -23.53
N GLU A 132 -20.85 4.58 -24.43
CA GLU A 132 -21.36 4.14 -25.72
C GLU A 132 -20.50 4.70 -26.84
N ILE A 133 -20.19 3.85 -27.80
CA ILE A 133 -19.66 4.26 -29.09
C ILE A 133 -20.80 4.10 -30.09
N ARG A 134 -21.20 5.23 -30.69
CA ARG A 134 -22.26 5.28 -31.70
C ARG A 134 -21.64 5.67 -33.03
N ARG A 135 -22.04 5.01 -34.11
CA ARG A 135 -21.55 5.30 -35.45
C ARG A 135 -22.64 5.09 -36.47
N ASP A 136 -22.74 6.03 -37.40
CA ASP A 136 -23.67 5.92 -38.52
C ASP A 136 -22.98 5.23 -39.69
N PHE A 137 -23.71 4.37 -40.39
CA PHE A 137 -23.24 3.68 -41.59
C PHE A 137 -24.14 4.04 -42.76
N VAL A 138 -23.51 4.36 -43.90
CA VAL A 138 -24.21 4.66 -45.16
C VAL A 138 -23.63 3.77 -46.25
N ASP A 139 -24.49 3.05 -46.95
CA ASP A 139 -24.13 2.22 -48.09
C ASP A 139 -24.34 2.96 -49.42
N SER A 140 -23.58 2.60 -50.45
CA SER A 140 -23.64 3.27 -51.75
C SER A 140 -24.86 2.92 -52.60
N TYR A 141 -25.71 1.99 -52.16
CA TYR A 141 -26.87 1.52 -52.94
C TYR A 141 -28.19 2.06 -52.41
N LEU A 142 -28.57 1.73 -51.17
CA LEU A 142 -29.79 2.23 -50.53
C LEU A 142 -29.61 3.67 -50.04
N GLN A 143 -28.36 4.13 -49.84
CA GLN A 143 -28.03 5.44 -49.28
C GLN A 143 -28.75 5.72 -47.95
N GLN A 144 -29.09 4.65 -47.22
CA GLN A 144 -29.76 4.76 -45.93
C GLN A 144 -28.72 4.86 -44.83
N GLN A 145 -29.01 5.71 -43.85
CA GLN A 145 -28.20 5.84 -42.65
C GLN A 145 -28.71 4.86 -41.58
N GLN A 146 -27.82 4.03 -41.05
CA GLN A 146 -28.11 3.12 -39.95
C GLN A 146 -27.09 3.31 -38.83
N THR A 147 -27.56 3.48 -37.60
CA THR A 147 -26.69 3.70 -36.44
C THR A 147 -26.35 2.37 -35.77
N GLY A 148 -25.06 2.04 -35.72
CA GLY A 148 -24.52 1.02 -34.84
C GLY A 148 -24.20 1.60 -33.47
N ILE A 149 -24.58 0.90 -32.41
CA ILE A 149 -24.24 1.27 -31.03
C ILE A 149 -23.51 0.09 -30.39
N VAL A 150 -22.44 0.39 -29.67
CA VAL A 150 -21.78 -0.59 -28.83
C VAL A 150 -21.40 -0.01 -27.49
N THR A 151 -21.66 -0.76 -26.43
CA THR A 151 -21.28 -0.37 -25.07
C THR A 151 -19.84 -0.79 -24.79
N VAL A 152 -19.10 0.12 -24.18
CA VAL A 152 -17.75 -0.11 -23.67
C VAL A 152 -17.81 0.03 -22.15
N PRO A 153 -17.51 -1.02 -21.37
CA PRO A 153 -17.40 -0.86 -19.94
C PRO A 153 -16.23 0.07 -19.62
N ILE A 154 -16.44 1.00 -18.70
CA ILE A 154 -15.32 1.68 -18.06
C ILE A 154 -14.69 0.63 -17.15
N ALA A 155 -13.56 0.08 -17.57
CA ALA A 155 -12.72 -0.68 -16.67
C ALA A 155 -12.19 0.29 -15.60
N SER A 156 -12.89 0.34 -14.47
CA SER A 156 -12.16 0.04 -13.25
C SER A 156 -11.58 -1.35 -13.48
N ASN A 157 -10.29 -1.41 -13.74
CA ASN A 157 -9.47 -2.61 -13.81
C ASN A 157 -9.77 -3.55 -12.63
N THR A 158 -10.87 -4.31 -12.73
CA THR A 158 -11.58 -4.94 -11.61
C THR A 158 -11.77 -4.02 -10.39
N ILE A 159 -12.82 -4.22 -9.59
CA ILE A 159 -12.62 -4.06 -8.15
C ILE A 159 -11.75 -5.27 -7.78
N SER A 160 -10.45 -5.22 -8.08
CA SER A 160 -9.55 -6.22 -7.51
C SER A 160 -9.65 -5.99 -6.02
N ALA A 161 -10.05 -7.03 -5.29
CA ALA A 161 -10.07 -6.98 -3.83
C ALA A 161 -8.70 -6.49 -3.38
N LEU A 162 -8.69 -5.62 -2.38
CA LEU A 162 -7.46 -5.10 -1.80
C LEU A 162 -6.48 -6.26 -1.55
N THR A 163 -5.28 -6.16 -2.10
CA THR A 163 -4.18 -7.11 -1.88
C THR A 163 -2.98 -6.36 -1.34
N ILE A 164 -2.30 -6.96 -0.36
CA ILE A 164 -1.09 -6.40 0.23
C ILE A 164 0.12 -7.04 -0.44
N ASN A 165 0.92 -6.22 -1.10
CA ASN A 165 2.09 -6.67 -1.86
C ASN A 165 3.35 -6.66 -0.99
N ARG A 166 3.44 -5.69 -0.07
CA ARG A 166 4.59 -5.53 0.85
C ARG A 166 4.18 -4.77 2.10
N LEU A 167 4.70 -5.21 3.24
CA LEU A 167 4.62 -4.50 4.51
C LEU A 167 6.05 -4.31 5.03
N GLU A 168 6.42 -3.07 5.33
CA GLU A 168 7.66 -2.75 6.05
C GLU A 168 7.36 -2.01 7.33
N LEU A 169 8.15 -2.26 8.36
CA LEU A 169 8.11 -1.54 9.62
C LEU A 169 9.43 -0.84 9.86
N ARG A 170 9.35 0.41 10.31
CA ARG A 170 10.51 1.25 10.64
C ARG A 170 10.19 2.19 11.79
N PHE A 171 11.22 2.60 12.52
CA PHE A 171 11.12 3.74 13.45
C PHE A 171 11.21 5.06 12.68
N ALA A 172 10.98 6.19 13.37
CA ALA A 172 11.02 7.52 12.76
C ALA A 172 12.38 7.87 12.11
N ASP A 173 13.47 7.29 12.59
CA ASP A 173 14.83 7.41 12.05
C ASP A 173 15.14 6.42 10.90
N ASP A 174 14.11 5.79 10.34
CA ASP A 174 14.18 4.77 9.28
C ASP A 174 14.84 3.44 9.69
N SER A 175 15.25 3.31 10.96
CA SER A 175 15.86 2.09 11.50
C SER A 175 14.83 0.97 11.75
N ARG A 176 15.32 -0.27 11.80
CA ARG A 176 14.55 -1.46 12.23
C ARG A 176 14.84 -1.85 13.69
N SER A 177 15.84 -1.23 14.30
CA SER A 177 16.19 -1.40 15.69
C SER A 177 16.72 -0.10 16.29
N THR A 178 16.32 0.19 17.53
CA THR A 178 16.77 1.40 18.22
C THR A 178 16.87 1.21 19.73
N VAL A 179 17.64 2.06 20.40
CA VAL A 179 17.79 2.10 21.86
C VAL A 179 17.33 3.47 22.34
N VAL A 180 16.42 3.49 23.30
CA VAL A 180 15.86 4.73 23.86
C VAL A 180 15.88 4.71 25.39
N PRO A 181 16.08 5.87 26.04
CA PRO A 181 15.87 5.99 27.48
C PRO A 181 14.41 5.76 27.87
N GLU A 182 14.18 5.24 29.08
CA GLU A 182 12.86 5.14 29.68
C GLU A 182 12.15 6.49 29.73
N GLY A 183 10.87 6.50 29.37
CA GLY A 183 10.03 7.70 29.27
C GLY A 183 10.20 8.50 27.97
N SER A 184 11.11 8.10 27.07
CA SER A 184 11.28 8.77 25.77
C SER A 184 10.06 8.56 24.87
N ARG A 185 9.76 9.55 24.03
CA ARG A 185 8.76 9.39 22.96
C ARG A 185 9.39 8.62 21.80
N LEU A 186 8.76 7.52 21.41
CA LEU A 186 9.20 6.69 20.29
C LEU A 186 7.99 6.33 19.43
N THR A 187 8.11 6.46 18.11
CA THR A 187 7.04 6.12 17.18
C THR A 187 7.55 5.13 16.13
N ALA A 188 6.62 4.32 15.62
CA ALA A 188 6.87 3.40 14.52
C ALA A 188 5.93 3.71 13.36
N ARG A 189 6.36 3.41 12.14
CA ARG A 189 5.55 3.49 10.93
C ARG A 189 5.50 2.16 10.20
N ALA A 190 4.36 1.88 9.59
CA ALA A 190 4.15 0.79 8.65
C ALA A 190 4.00 1.36 7.25
N ASP A 191 4.94 1.03 6.37
CA ASP A 191 4.88 1.34 4.95
C ASP A 191 4.28 0.15 4.21
N ILE A 192 3.13 0.38 3.58
CA ILE A 192 2.32 -0.68 2.98
C ILE A 192 2.20 -0.41 1.49
N HIS A 193 2.68 -1.34 0.67
CA HIS A 193 2.42 -1.35 -0.76
C HIS A 193 1.25 -2.28 -1.05
N TYR A 194 0.28 -1.79 -1.82
CA TYR A 194 -0.97 -2.50 -2.08
C TYR A 194 -1.44 -2.29 -3.51
N SER A 195 -2.37 -3.14 -3.94
CA SER A 195 -3.10 -3.04 -5.20
C SER A 195 -4.59 -3.30 -4.94
N GLY A 196 -5.44 -2.91 -5.88
CA GLY A 196 -6.89 -3.02 -5.72
C GLY A 196 -7.48 -1.96 -4.79
N LYS A 197 -8.73 -2.19 -4.35
CA LYS A 197 -9.47 -1.29 -3.45
C LYS A 197 -10.16 -2.09 -2.35
N GLY A 198 -10.34 -1.50 -1.18
CA GLY A 198 -11.00 -2.15 -0.07
C GLY A 198 -10.69 -1.50 1.26
N VAL A 199 -10.96 -2.21 2.36
CA VAL A 199 -10.65 -1.74 3.71
C VAL A 199 -9.46 -2.52 4.24
N LEU A 200 -8.36 -1.82 4.52
CA LEU A 200 -7.28 -2.37 5.31
C LEU A 200 -7.71 -2.39 6.76
N GLN A 201 -7.60 -3.55 7.40
CA GLN A 201 -7.70 -3.68 8.85
C GLN A 201 -6.45 -4.34 9.40
N GLY A 202 -5.88 -3.76 10.45
CA GLY A 202 -4.74 -4.35 11.13
C GLY A 202 -4.60 -3.81 12.53
N VAL A 203 -3.79 -4.49 13.32
CA VAL A 203 -3.55 -4.16 14.72
C VAL A 203 -2.07 -3.91 14.94
N TRP A 204 -1.77 -2.79 15.58
CA TRP A 204 -0.47 -2.58 16.20
C TRP A 204 -0.38 -3.40 17.47
N GLU A 205 0.65 -4.22 17.57
CA GLU A 205 0.91 -5.07 18.72
C GLU A 205 2.33 -4.86 19.24
N VAL A 206 2.47 -4.92 20.56
CA VAL A 206 3.75 -4.79 21.25
C VAL A 206 3.93 -5.96 22.21
N ALA A 207 5.11 -6.57 22.19
CA ALA A 207 5.57 -7.48 23.24
C ALA A 207 6.49 -6.70 24.19
N SER A 208 6.16 -6.73 25.49
CA SER A 208 6.92 -6.05 26.54
C SER A 208 8.01 -6.96 27.12
N PRO A 209 9.03 -6.42 27.81
CA PRO A 209 10.17 -7.18 28.30
C PRO A 209 9.83 -8.47 29.05
N PRO A 210 8.81 -8.49 29.94
CA PRO A 210 8.42 -9.72 30.63
C PRO A 210 8.02 -10.86 29.69
N SER A 211 7.51 -10.55 28.49
CA SER A 211 7.10 -11.54 27.50
C SER A 211 8.10 -11.79 26.39
N THR A 212 9.22 -11.07 26.32
CA THR A 212 10.23 -11.25 25.24
C THR A 212 11.29 -12.29 25.54
N LEU A 213 11.30 -12.85 26.75
CA LEU A 213 12.16 -13.96 27.14
C LEU A 213 11.52 -15.28 26.69
N GLY A 214 11.86 -15.75 25.49
CA GLY A 214 11.26 -16.94 24.88
C GLY A 214 10.31 -16.58 23.74
N ASP A 215 9.15 -17.22 23.69
CA ASP A 215 8.12 -16.93 22.68
C ASP A 215 7.39 -15.62 23.00
N PRO A 216 7.51 -14.59 22.15
CA PRO A 216 6.97 -13.28 22.48
C PRO A 216 5.43 -13.25 22.56
N VAL A 217 4.92 -12.82 23.71
CA VAL A 217 3.47 -12.53 23.88
C VAL A 217 3.19 -11.10 23.47
N PHE A 218 2.49 -10.95 22.35
CA PHE A 218 2.10 -9.67 21.75
C PHE A 218 0.74 -9.21 22.28
N GLN A 219 0.66 -7.96 22.72
CA GLN A 219 -0.57 -7.31 23.18
C GLN A 219 -1.01 -6.24 22.18
N GLN A 220 -2.32 -6.18 21.91
CA GLN A 220 -2.89 -5.15 21.03
C GLN A 220 -2.83 -3.77 21.67
N VAL A 221 -2.26 -2.81 20.93
CA VAL A 221 -2.16 -1.40 21.35
C VAL A 221 -3.14 -0.53 20.58
N LYS A 222 -3.30 -0.76 19.27
CA LYS A 222 -4.20 0.05 18.43
C LYS A 222 -4.75 -0.72 17.25
N LEU A 223 -6.06 -0.67 17.06
CA LEU A 223 -6.73 -1.10 15.85
C LEU A 223 -6.70 0.01 14.79
N VAL A 224 -6.40 -0.36 13.55
CA VAL A 224 -6.44 0.52 12.38
C VAL A 224 -7.45 -0.02 11.39
N ARG A 225 -8.35 0.85 10.93
CA ARG A 225 -9.28 0.57 9.83
C ARG A 225 -9.20 1.73 8.85
N LEU A 226 -8.67 1.48 7.66
CA LEU A 226 -8.43 2.52 6.66
C LEU A 226 -9.03 2.09 5.31
N PRO A 227 -9.97 2.86 4.74
CA PRO A 227 -10.38 2.65 3.35
C PRO A 227 -9.23 3.03 2.41
N LEU A 228 -8.85 2.10 1.54
CA LEU A 228 -7.82 2.29 0.52
C LEU A 228 -8.48 2.35 -0.86
N LEU A 229 -8.28 3.51 -1.50
CA LEU A 229 -8.64 3.77 -2.88
C LEU A 229 -7.44 3.41 -3.76
N GLY A 230 -7.57 3.41 -5.10
CA GLY A 230 -6.62 2.77 -6.04
C GLY A 230 -5.21 3.36 -6.16
N GLY A 231 -4.53 3.62 -5.04
CA GLY A 231 -3.13 3.97 -4.93
C GLY A 231 -2.23 2.73 -4.79
N GLN A 232 -0.91 2.97 -4.75
CA GLN A 232 0.10 1.90 -4.65
C GLN A 232 0.78 1.82 -3.28
N LYS A 233 0.66 2.86 -2.46
CA LYS A 233 1.35 2.97 -1.17
C LYS A 233 0.51 3.72 -0.13
N THR A 234 0.59 3.32 1.12
CA THR A 234 0.14 4.10 2.27
C THR A 234 1.13 3.94 3.43
N THR A 235 1.17 4.92 4.32
CA THR A 235 2.00 4.89 5.52
C THR A 235 1.12 5.08 6.74
N LEU A 236 1.20 4.15 7.69
CA LEU A 236 0.48 4.22 8.96
C LEU A 236 1.45 4.52 10.08
N THR A 237 1.17 5.52 10.90
CA THR A 237 1.99 5.84 12.07
C THR A 237 1.31 5.31 13.33
N MET A 238 2.06 4.56 14.14
CA MET A 238 1.65 4.17 15.48
C MET A 238 1.72 5.39 16.42
N PRO A 239 0.82 5.50 17.40
CA PRO A 239 1.02 6.39 18.54
C PRO A 239 2.32 6.08 19.30
N ASP A 240 2.63 6.88 20.31
CA ASP A 240 3.79 6.68 21.16
C ASP A 240 3.87 5.25 21.69
N LEU A 241 5.00 4.60 21.41
CA LEU A 241 5.34 3.26 21.88
C LEU A 241 5.59 3.27 23.39
N PRO A 242 5.28 2.16 24.09
CA PRO A 242 5.51 2.08 25.52
C PRO A 242 7.01 2.05 25.84
N THR A 243 7.47 3.05 26.59
CA THR A 243 8.87 3.20 27.02
C THR A 243 9.02 3.25 28.54
N ARG A 244 8.01 2.79 29.30
CA ARG A 244 8.00 2.84 30.78
C ARG A 244 8.67 1.67 31.47
N ILE A 245 8.87 0.56 30.76
CA ILE A 245 9.50 -0.65 31.32
C ILE A 245 10.85 -0.77 30.64
N SER A 246 11.93 -0.92 31.38
CA SER A 246 13.24 -1.16 30.80
C SER A 246 13.33 -2.57 30.21
N GLY A 247 13.98 -2.72 29.05
CA GLY A 247 14.24 -4.01 28.42
C GLY A 247 13.89 -4.06 26.93
N LEU A 248 13.99 -5.25 26.35
CA LEU A 248 13.67 -5.52 24.95
C LEU A 248 12.16 -5.47 24.72
N HIS A 249 11.76 -4.76 23.67
CA HIS A 249 10.40 -4.73 23.17
C HIS A 249 10.40 -5.11 21.70
N LEU A 250 9.30 -5.72 21.28
CA LEU A 250 9.05 -6.07 19.88
C LEU A 250 7.77 -5.37 19.42
N VAL A 251 7.79 -4.84 18.20
CA VAL A 251 6.63 -4.18 17.59
C VAL A 251 6.31 -4.85 16.28
N ARG A 252 5.02 -5.10 16.05
CA ARG A 252 4.53 -5.55 14.75
C ARG A 252 3.20 -4.89 14.39
N PHE A 253 2.91 -4.84 13.10
CA PHE A 253 1.59 -4.47 12.59
C PHE A 253 0.98 -5.68 11.89
N ARG A 254 0.05 -6.35 12.57
CA ARG A 254 -0.59 -7.57 12.05
C ARG A 254 -1.81 -7.19 11.23
N ILE A 255 -1.75 -7.45 9.93
CA ILE A 255 -2.89 -7.26 9.03
C ILE A 255 -3.90 -8.38 9.28
N THR A 256 -5.16 -7.99 9.46
CA THR A 256 -6.29 -8.90 9.67
C THR A 256 -7.22 -8.94 8.47
N ARG A 257 -7.28 -7.87 7.67
CA ARG A 257 -7.93 -7.83 6.35
C ARG A 257 -7.15 -6.92 5.39
N PRO A 258 -6.93 -7.30 4.13
CA PRO A 258 -7.26 -8.61 3.53
C PRO A 258 -6.43 -9.74 4.16
N GLU A 259 -6.93 -10.96 4.08
CA GLU A 259 -6.20 -12.16 4.54
C GLU A 259 -5.07 -12.49 3.54
N GLY A 260 -3.98 -13.14 4.01
CA GLY A 260 -2.95 -13.68 3.11
C GLY A 260 -1.52 -13.14 3.30
N LEU A 261 -1.26 -12.21 4.23
CA LEU A 261 0.12 -11.88 4.59
C LEU A 261 0.68 -12.94 5.56
N VAL A 262 1.52 -13.85 5.05
CA VAL A 262 2.09 -14.96 5.84
C VAL A 262 3.16 -14.46 6.81
N GLU A 263 4.02 -13.53 6.39
CA GLU A 263 5.10 -13.01 7.23
C GLU A 263 4.78 -11.58 7.70
N THR A 264 4.62 -11.41 9.01
CA THR A 264 4.47 -10.09 9.62
C THR A 264 5.82 -9.62 10.13
N PRO A 265 6.43 -8.57 9.53
CA PRO A 265 7.71 -8.05 9.99
C PRO A 265 7.61 -7.58 11.44
N VAL A 266 8.73 -7.71 12.15
CA VAL A 266 8.88 -7.29 13.55
C VAL A 266 10.09 -6.36 13.65
N ILE A 267 9.91 -5.19 14.25
CA ILE A 267 11.01 -4.29 14.63
C ILE A 267 11.22 -4.33 16.13
N ARG A 268 12.43 -3.96 16.58
CA ARG A 268 12.86 -4.16 17.97
C ARG A 268 13.32 -2.86 18.57
N TYR A 269 12.98 -2.58 19.81
CA TYR A 269 13.63 -1.49 20.54
C TYR A 269 13.99 -1.92 21.94
N PHE A 270 15.06 -1.34 22.47
CA PHE A 270 15.46 -1.57 23.85
C PHE A 270 15.29 -0.29 24.64
N VAL A 271 14.56 -0.39 25.75
CA VAL A 271 14.40 0.70 26.70
C VAL A 271 15.48 0.56 27.76
N THR A 272 16.44 1.48 27.79
CA THR A 272 17.40 1.53 28.90
C THR A 272 16.72 2.17 30.10
N ARG A 273 17.02 1.69 31.30
CA ARG A 273 16.49 2.31 32.51
C ARG A 273 17.01 3.74 32.56
N SER A 274 16.12 4.70 32.69
CA SER A 274 16.50 6.09 32.96
C SER A 274 16.89 6.20 34.43
N ASP A 275 17.96 5.52 34.83
CA ASP A 275 18.67 5.79 36.10
C ASP A 275 19.44 7.15 35.99
N THR A 276 19.08 7.96 34.99
CA THR A 276 19.36 9.39 34.80
C THR A 276 18.66 10.26 35.83
N ARG A 277 18.62 9.85 37.09
CA ARG A 277 18.80 10.82 38.17
C ARG A 277 20.20 11.40 38.01
N LEU A 278 20.37 12.33 37.07
CA LEU A 278 21.43 13.32 36.95
C LEU A 278 22.80 12.83 37.45
N ARG A 279 23.28 11.65 37.01
CA ARG A 279 24.64 11.21 37.35
C ARG A 279 25.60 11.92 36.41
N PRO A 280 26.35 12.94 36.87
CA PRO A 280 27.26 13.65 35.99
C PRO A 280 28.31 12.68 35.45
N PRO A 281 28.69 12.79 34.16
CA PRO A 281 29.72 11.93 33.60
C PRO A 281 31.05 12.20 34.31
N ILE A 282 31.71 11.15 34.80
CA ILE A 282 33.08 11.26 35.30
C ILE A 282 34.00 11.48 34.10
N ARG A 283 34.73 12.59 34.09
CA ARG A 283 35.72 12.86 33.04
C ARG A 283 36.96 11.99 33.25
N ILE A 284 37.28 11.17 32.25
CA ILE A 284 38.53 10.42 32.21
C ILE A 284 39.67 11.36 31.81
N LEU A 285 40.77 11.30 32.55
CA LEU A 285 41.98 12.07 32.31
C LEU A 285 43.05 11.22 31.65
N SER A 286 43.18 9.95 32.03
CA SER A 286 44.14 9.01 31.48
C SER A 286 43.68 7.55 31.63
N PRO A 287 44.21 6.62 30.81
CA PRO A 287 44.94 6.86 29.57
C PRO A 287 44.03 7.42 28.47
N ALA A 288 44.63 7.89 27.37
CA ALA A 288 43.87 8.30 26.20
C ALA A 288 43.09 7.11 25.60
N PRO A 289 41.99 7.36 24.85
CA PRO A 289 41.31 6.31 24.13
C PRO A 289 42.30 5.53 23.25
N LEU A 290 42.18 4.20 23.24
CA LEU A 290 42.97 3.27 22.42
C LEU A 290 44.44 3.11 22.80
N SER A 291 44.88 3.68 23.92
CA SER A 291 46.22 3.43 24.45
C SER A 291 46.49 1.93 24.67
N GLN A 292 47.77 1.56 24.62
CA GLN A 292 48.23 0.22 24.98
C GLN A 292 48.34 0.10 26.50
N LEU A 293 47.80 -0.99 27.05
CA LEU A 293 47.91 -1.34 28.46
C LEU A 293 49.29 -1.93 28.73
N GLY A 294 50.14 -1.14 29.39
CA GLY A 294 51.43 -1.54 29.94
C GLY A 294 51.40 -1.66 31.47
N PRO A 295 52.53 -2.08 32.06
CA PRO A 295 52.72 -2.10 33.52
C PRO A 295 52.52 -0.75 34.18
N ASP A 296 52.95 0.32 33.50
CA ASP A 296 52.96 1.68 34.04
C ASP A 296 51.77 2.51 33.53
N THR A 297 50.74 1.87 32.98
CA THR A 297 49.55 2.58 32.53
C THR A 297 48.76 3.09 33.73
N HIS A 298 48.70 4.42 33.85
CA HIS A 298 47.94 5.11 34.87
C HIS A 298 46.52 5.42 34.40
N PHE A 299 45.54 4.93 35.14
CA PHE A 299 44.13 5.26 34.95
C PHE A 299 43.77 6.40 35.88
N GLY A 300 43.37 7.55 35.35
CA GLY A 300 43.09 8.76 36.10
C GLY A 300 41.77 9.39 35.69
N TRP A 301 41.04 9.94 36.66
CA TRP A 301 39.73 10.56 36.45
C TRP A 301 39.53 11.80 37.32
N GLN A 302 38.55 12.62 36.94
CA GLN A 302 38.14 13.77 37.74
C GLN A 302 37.46 13.31 39.04
N PRO A 303 37.84 13.87 40.21
CA PRO A 303 37.18 13.57 41.48
C PRO A 303 35.69 13.94 41.45
N VAL A 304 34.88 13.10 42.08
CA VAL A 304 33.44 13.29 42.28
C VAL A 304 33.21 13.72 43.72
N GLN A 305 32.59 14.87 43.91
CA GLN A 305 32.28 15.39 45.25
C GLN A 305 31.35 14.42 46.00
N GLY A 306 31.73 14.08 47.24
CA GLY A 306 30.97 13.16 48.09
C GLY A 306 31.24 11.67 47.82
N ALA A 307 32.10 11.31 46.86
CA ALA A 307 32.47 9.92 46.64
C ALA A 307 33.26 9.35 47.82
N ARG A 308 32.83 8.19 48.31
CA ARG A 308 33.51 7.39 49.34
C ARG A 308 34.30 6.23 48.76
N GLY A 309 34.02 5.86 47.51
CA GLY A 309 34.78 4.84 46.78
C GLY A 309 34.64 4.98 45.27
N TYR A 310 35.58 4.40 44.54
CA TYR A 310 35.54 4.23 43.10
C TYR A 310 35.68 2.76 42.71
N GLN A 311 35.09 2.38 41.58
CA GLN A 311 35.29 1.08 40.96
C GLN A 311 35.73 1.26 39.52
N LEU A 312 36.88 0.67 39.17
CA LEU A 312 37.28 0.47 37.78
C LEU A 312 36.75 -0.88 37.29
N GLU A 313 36.22 -0.91 36.07
CA GLU A 313 35.67 -2.12 35.46
C GLU A 313 36.19 -2.27 34.03
N PHE A 314 36.54 -3.50 33.63
CA PHE A 314 36.99 -3.85 32.28
C PHE A 314 36.05 -4.86 31.64
N PHE A 315 35.74 -4.67 30.37
CA PHE A 315 34.80 -5.45 29.58
C PHE A 315 35.45 -5.89 28.28
N GLU A 316 35.36 -7.17 27.96
CA GLU A 316 35.90 -7.69 26.72
C GLU A 316 35.08 -7.21 25.51
N ALA A 317 35.71 -6.43 24.62
CA ALA A 317 35.03 -5.70 23.56
C ALA A 317 35.19 -6.40 22.20
N ARG A 318 34.77 -7.67 22.09
CA ARG A 318 34.77 -8.38 20.80
C ARG A 318 33.78 -7.72 19.84
N ASN A 319 34.26 -7.34 18.66
CA ASN A 319 33.47 -6.75 17.58
C ASN A 319 32.62 -5.54 18.01
N THR A 320 33.09 -4.73 18.96
CA THR A 320 32.34 -3.53 19.40
C THR A 320 32.82 -2.32 18.59
N PRO A 321 31.91 -1.55 17.93
CA PRO A 321 32.28 -0.35 17.19
C PRO A 321 33.03 0.65 18.06
N TRP A 322 33.97 1.39 17.44
CA TRP A 322 34.77 2.39 18.13
C TRP A 322 34.07 3.73 18.09
N GLY A 323 34.00 4.40 19.23
CA GLY A 323 33.54 5.79 19.32
C GLY A 323 32.12 5.96 19.85
N GLY A 324 31.90 7.12 20.46
CA GLY A 324 30.65 7.53 21.10
C GLY A 324 30.76 7.57 22.63
N ASN A 325 30.14 8.57 23.24
CA ASN A 325 29.96 8.68 24.69
C ASN A 325 28.89 7.68 25.17
N LEU A 326 29.08 6.39 24.86
CA LEU A 326 28.08 5.35 25.13
C LEU A 326 28.29 4.75 26.52
N ARG A 327 27.17 4.48 27.19
CA ARG A 327 27.14 3.75 28.47
C ARG A 327 27.11 2.24 28.25
N LEU A 328 27.49 1.48 29.27
CA LEU A 328 27.48 0.01 29.21
C LEU A 328 26.10 -0.56 28.86
N GLU A 329 25.05 0.02 29.43
CA GLU A 329 23.67 -0.41 29.17
C GLU A 329 23.27 -0.20 27.71
N GLU A 330 23.68 0.91 27.09
CA GLU A 330 23.40 1.20 25.67
C GLU A 330 24.15 0.23 24.75
N ILE A 331 25.41 -0.08 25.06
CA ILE A 331 26.18 -1.07 24.28
C ILE A 331 25.55 -2.47 24.43
N ASN A 332 25.18 -2.87 25.65
CA ASN A 332 24.53 -4.15 25.89
C ASN A 332 23.18 -4.24 25.18
N ALA A 333 22.40 -3.17 25.22
CA ALA A 333 21.13 -3.06 24.50
C ALA A 333 21.32 -3.25 22.99
N ARG A 334 22.28 -2.57 22.38
CA ARG A 334 22.60 -2.72 20.94
C ARG A 334 23.00 -4.16 20.60
N ARG A 335 23.88 -4.77 21.41
CA ARG A 335 24.30 -6.16 21.21
C ARG A 335 23.14 -7.13 21.29
N LEU A 336 22.23 -6.95 22.25
CA LEU A 336 21.02 -7.78 22.37
C LEU A 336 20.11 -7.63 21.14
N LEU A 337 19.97 -6.41 20.59
CA LEU A 337 19.20 -6.18 19.37
C LEU A 337 19.82 -6.88 18.14
N GLU A 338 21.15 -6.96 18.10
CA GLU A 338 21.93 -7.65 17.06
C GLU A 338 22.06 -9.17 17.29
N GLY A 339 21.46 -9.72 18.35
CA GLY A 339 21.53 -11.16 18.69
C GLY A 339 22.82 -11.58 19.41
N GLY A 340 23.64 -10.63 19.84
CA GLY A 340 24.84 -10.85 20.64
C GLY A 340 24.56 -10.89 22.14
N ALA A 341 25.47 -11.51 22.89
CA ALA A 341 25.46 -11.47 24.35
C ALA A 341 25.92 -10.09 24.89
N PRO A 342 25.42 -9.67 26.07
CA PRO A 342 25.94 -8.50 26.78
C PRO A 342 27.46 -8.59 27.01
N LEU A 343 28.10 -7.43 27.11
CA LEU A 343 29.50 -7.36 27.49
C LEU A 343 29.70 -7.98 28.88
N ARG A 344 30.63 -8.92 28.94
CA ARG A 344 31.03 -9.57 30.18
C ARG A 344 32.12 -8.75 30.85
N ARG A 345 31.95 -8.47 32.15
CA ARG A 345 33.04 -7.92 32.96
C ARG A 345 34.14 -8.97 33.09
N THR A 346 35.35 -8.61 32.70
CA THR A 346 36.52 -9.49 32.76
C THR A 346 37.33 -9.25 34.03
N ALA A 347 37.46 -7.99 34.44
CA ALA A 347 38.22 -7.59 35.62
C ALA A 347 37.66 -6.31 36.23
N GLY A 348 38.08 -5.99 37.45
CA GLY A 348 37.79 -4.72 38.09
C GLY A 348 38.61 -4.51 39.36
N VAL A 349 38.63 -3.28 39.84
CA VAL A 349 39.34 -2.85 41.05
C VAL A 349 38.44 -1.92 41.85
N MET A 350 38.37 -2.12 43.17
CA MET A 350 37.71 -1.21 44.10
C MET A 350 38.76 -0.31 44.76
N LEU A 351 38.46 0.97 44.87
CA LEU A 351 39.39 2.00 45.33
C LEU A 351 38.72 2.90 46.38
N PRO A 352 39.47 3.34 47.41
CA PRO A 352 39.02 4.38 48.33
C PRO A 352 38.67 5.70 47.61
N GLY A 353 37.70 6.45 48.15
CA GLY A 353 37.20 7.70 47.54
C GLY A 353 38.19 8.86 47.50
N ASN A 354 39.30 8.78 48.23
CA ASN A 354 40.39 9.76 48.17
C ASN A 354 41.39 9.47 47.03
N LEU A 355 41.27 8.35 46.32
CA LEU A 355 42.08 8.04 45.15
C LEU A 355 41.33 8.41 43.86
N THR A 356 42.01 9.16 42.99
CA THR A 356 41.50 9.56 41.66
C THR A 356 42.34 9.01 40.52
N ALA A 357 43.34 8.19 40.85
CA ALA A 357 44.16 7.49 39.88
C ALA A 357 44.65 6.15 40.43
N VAL A 358 44.92 5.20 39.54
CA VAL A 358 45.47 3.88 39.89
C VAL A 358 46.32 3.30 38.76
N THR A 359 47.34 2.52 39.12
CA THR A 359 48.03 1.59 38.23
C THR A 359 47.54 0.17 38.53
N LEU A 360 47.17 -0.60 37.51
CA LEU A 360 46.62 -1.93 37.71
C LEU A 360 47.68 -2.90 38.26
N SER A 361 47.30 -3.68 39.26
CA SER A 361 48.14 -4.78 39.76
C SER A 361 48.44 -5.80 38.65
N ALA A 362 49.54 -6.54 38.80
CA ALA A 362 49.85 -7.65 37.89
C ALA A 362 48.71 -8.68 37.82
N LEU A 363 48.06 -8.97 38.96
CA LEU A 363 46.92 -9.88 39.01
C LEU A 363 45.75 -9.40 38.15
N THR A 364 45.34 -8.14 38.28
CA THR A 364 44.25 -7.56 37.48
C THR A 364 44.60 -7.56 35.99
N ARG A 365 45.85 -7.23 35.64
CA ARG A 365 46.32 -7.27 34.25
C ARG A 365 46.33 -8.70 33.68
N ASN A 366 46.68 -9.71 34.47
CA ASN A 366 46.69 -11.11 34.02
C ASN A 366 45.29 -11.65 33.69
N HIS A 367 44.23 -11.06 34.23
CA HIS A 367 42.86 -11.38 33.81
C HIS A 367 42.51 -10.81 32.42
N LEU A 368 43.28 -9.83 31.92
CA LEU A 368 43.10 -9.23 30.61
C LEU A 368 44.00 -9.92 29.59
N GLN A 369 43.39 -10.75 28.73
CA GLN A 369 44.13 -11.55 27.75
C GLN A 369 44.88 -10.68 26.73
N PRO A 370 46.16 -10.99 26.43
CA PRO A 370 46.96 -10.34 25.39
C PRO A 370 46.31 -10.35 24.01
N GLY A 371 46.63 -9.35 23.18
CA GLY A 371 46.10 -9.18 21.83
C GLY A 371 44.59 -8.88 21.76
N ARG A 372 43.90 -8.73 22.90
CA ARG A 372 42.48 -8.41 22.96
C ARG A 372 42.22 -6.93 23.21
N ARG A 373 40.98 -6.54 22.91
CA ARG A 373 40.46 -5.19 23.11
C ARG A 373 39.49 -5.18 24.27
N TYR A 374 39.58 -4.14 25.08
CA TYR A 374 38.69 -3.94 26.22
C TYR A 374 38.08 -2.55 26.19
N LEU A 375 36.88 -2.46 26.75
CA LEU A 375 36.29 -1.20 27.18
C LEU A 375 36.42 -1.12 28.69
N TRP A 376 36.70 0.07 29.21
CA TRP A 376 36.80 0.29 30.64
C TRP A 376 36.06 1.54 31.07
N ARG A 377 35.68 1.60 32.35
CA ARG A 377 35.02 2.76 32.96
C ARG A 377 35.35 2.90 34.45
N VAL A 378 34.98 4.04 35.00
CA VAL A 378 35.01 4.35 36.44
C VAL A 378 33.59 4.61 36.94
N ILE A 379 33.27 4.11 38.13
CA ILE A 379 32.02 4.37 38.85
C ILE A 379 32.36 4.94 40.22
N ALA A 380 31.67 6.00 40.65
CA ALA A 380 31.78 6.57 41.98
C ALA A 380 30.62 6.13 42.88
N PHE A 381 30.90 5.89 44.17
CA PHE A 381 29.92 5.43 45.16
C PHE A 381 29.86 6.37 46.36
N ASP A 382 28.67 6.52 46.95
CA ASP A 382 28.47 7.24 48.22
C ASP A 382 28.75 6.34 49.44
N GLU A 383 28.54 6.89 50.63
CA GLU A 383 28.72 6.20 51.90
C GLU A 383 27.79 5.00 52.10
N GLN A 384 26.63 4.99 51.43
CA GLN A 384 25.67 3.89 51.45
C GLN A 384 25.93 2.87 50.32
N GLY A 385 27.02 3.01 49.56
CA GLY A 385 27.36 2.14 48.43
C GLY A 385 26.47 2.34 47.21
N ARG A 386 25.72 3.44 47.12
CA ARG A 386 24.92 3.79 45.94
C ARG A 386 25.81 4.47 44.91
N ARG A 387 25.58 4.13 43.63
CA ARG A 387 26.29 4.75 42.51
C ARG A 387 25.89 6.22 42.38
N MET A 388 26.88 7.13 42.38
CA MET A 388 26.69 8.57 42.28
C MET A 388 26.98 9.11 40.88
N ALA A 389 28.03 8.59 40.25
CA ALA A 389 28.52 9.05 38.95
C ALA A 389 29.19 7.89 38.22
N GLU A 390 29.26 7.96 36.89
CA GLU A 390 29.99 7.01 36.07
C GLU A 390 30.62 7.70 34.87
N SER A 391 31.76 7.19 34.40
CA SER A 391 32.34 7.63 33.13
C SER A 391 31.64 6.96 31.95
N THR A 392 31.81 7.53 30.76
CA THR A 392 31.60 6.80 29.51
C THR A 392 32.62 5.68 29.38
N LEU A 393 32.35 4.70 28.51
CA LEU A 393 33.29 3.62 28.24
C LEU A 393 34.44 4.11 27.36
N GLN A 394 35.66 3.84 27.80
CA GLN A 394 36.89 4.17 27.09
C GLN A 394 37.54 2.90 26.53
N PRO A 395 38.00 2.89 25.27
CA PRO A 395 38.65 1.73 24.70
C PRO A 395 40.14 1.66 25.10
N ILE A 396 40.64 0.44 25.30
CA ILE A 396 42.06 0.16 25.59
C ILE A 396 42.49 -1.14 24.88
N ARG A 397 43.76 -1.21 24.48
CA ARG A 397 44.33 -2.40 23.83
C ARG A 397 45.27 -3.10 24.79
N VAL A 398 45.15 -4.42 24.92
CA VAL A 398 46.17 -5.22 25.61
C VAL A 398 47.16 -5.69 24.54
N PRO A 399 48.46 -5.42 24.68
CA PRO A 399 49.48 -5.79 23.70
C PRO A 399 49.52 -7.30 23.47
#